data_AF-Q2UDR7-F1
#
_entry.id   AF-Q2UDR7-F1
#
_cell.length_a   1.000
_cell.length_b   1.000
_cell.length_c   1.000
_cell.angle_alpha   90.00
_cell.angle_beta   90.00
_cell.angle_gamma   90.00
#
_symmetry.space_group_name_H-M   'P 1'
#
loop_
_entity.id
_entity.type
_entity.pdbx_description
1 polymer ?
#
loop_
_entity_poly.entity_id
_entity_poly.type
_entity_poly.pdbx_seq_one_letter_code
_entity_poly.pdbx_strand_id
1 'polypeptide(L)'
;MDVSASSTPKTMFRWVQKLYNALGFKKGYNFILSAAFLAFFQFVPAIRYKVILFHRINGYTIILLVLLSNVGALMIARHTFGGTIPTQAAVGLLVILSTCAIGMAYYNVKRLQLEQHRAWMLRAFFYLLNRWDVSSPRA
;
A
#
# COMPACT_ATOMS: atom_id res chain seq x y z
N MET A 1 -28.08 -32.55 -15.01
CA MET A 1 -26.91 -31.77 -15.42
C MET A 1 -27.47 -30.54 -16.10
N ASP A 2 -27.35 -29.35 -15.51
CA ASP A 2 -27.53 -28.09 -16.23
C ASP A 2 -26.51 -27.08 -15.72
N VAL A 3 -25.64 -26.70 -16.64
CA VAL A 3 -24.48 -25.84 -16.47
C VAL A 3 -24.83 -24.47 -17.06
N SER A 4 -24.51 -23.41 -16.29
CA SER A 4 -24.19 -22.05 -16.75
C SER A 4 -25.29 -21.06 -17.18
N ALA A 5 -25.09 -19.83 -16.64
CA ALA A 5 -25.47 -18.51 -17.16
C ALA A 5 -26.97 -18.14 -17.05
N SER A 6 -27.40 -16.99 -16.54
CA SER A 6 -26.82 -15.66 -16.41
C SER A 6 -27.79 -14.78 -15.60
N SER A 7 -27.32 -13.80 -14.80
CA SER A 7 -28.05 -12.53 -14.50
C SER A 7 -27.51 -11.73 -13.30
N THR A 8 -26.20 -11.66 -13.06
CA THR A 8 -25.73 -11.10 -11.78
C THR A 8 -24.70 -9.96 -11.80
N PRO A 9 -24.81 -8.97 -12.71
CA PRO A 9 -24.21 -7.65 -12.44
C PRO A 9 -24.73 -7.10 -11.10
N LYS A 10 -26.03 -7.27 -10.82
CA LYS A 10 -26.69 -6.71 -9.63
C LYS A 10 -26.37 -7.47 -8.33
N THR A 11 -26.07 -8.78 -8.35
CA THR A 11 -25.67 -9.46 -7.10
C THR A 11 -24.17 -9.32 -6.85
N MET A 12 -23.32 -9.38 -7.88
CA MET A 12 -21.90 -9.06 -7.74
C MET A 12 -21.74 -7.63 -7.21
N PHE A 13 -22.44 -6.65 -7.79
CA PHE A 13 -22.41 -5.27 -7.30
C PHE A 13 -22.93 -5.16 -5.86
N ARG A 14 -24.01 -5.87 -5.49
CA ARG A 14 -24.52 -5.90 -4.10
C ARG A 14 -23.55 -6.58 -3.12
N TRP A 15 -22.86 -7.63 -3.52
CA TRP A 15 -21.85 -8.31 -2.73
C TRP A 15 -20.62 -7.43 -2.54
N VAL A 16 -20.14 -6.80 -3.61
CA VAL A 16 -19.09 -5.78 -3.55
C VAL A 16 -19.52 -4.64 -2.64
N GLN A 17 -20.76 -4.14 -2.76
CA GLN A 17 -21.28 -3.06 -1.91
C GLN A 17 -21.42 -3.48 -0.43
N LYS A 18 -21.83 -4.71 -0.16
CA LYS A 18 -21.85 -5.28 1.20
C LYS A 18 -20.44 -5.40 1.76
N LEU A 19 -19.49 -5.89 0.96
CA LEU A 19 -18.08 -5.97 1.32
C LEU A 19 -17.52 -4.57 1.58
N TYR A 20 -17.86 -3.58 0.75
CA TYR A 20 -17.50 -2.18 0.91
C TYR A 20 -17.99 -1.57 2.23
N ASN A 21 -19.25 -1.83 2.56
CA ASN A 21 -19.85 -1.35 3.81
C ASN A 21 -19.32 -2.09 5.04
N ALA A 22 -19.08 -3.41 4.93
CA ALA A 22 -18.56 -4.25 6.01
C ALA A 22 -17.08 -3.97 6.32
N LEU A 23 -16.28 -3.73 5.27
CA LEU A 23 -14.89 -3.29 5.38
C LEU A 23 -14.80 -1.84 5.91
N GLY A 24 -15.90 -1.08 5.95
CA GLY A 24 -15.90 0.24 6.56
C GLY A 24 -15.27 1.34 5.69
N PHE A 25 -15.32 1.20 4.35
CA PHE A 25 -14.88 2.26 3.43
C PHE A 25 -15.60 3.61 3.63
N LYS A 26 -16.79 3.62 4.27
CA LYS A 26 -17.43 4.87 4.74
C LYS A 26 -16.52 5.72 5.64
N LYS A 27 -15.54 5.08 6.28
CA LYS A 27 -14.52 5.63 7.17
C LYS A 27 -13.14 5.24 6.62
N GLY A 28 -12.84 5.54 5.36
CA GLY A 28 -11.62 5.11 4.65
C GLY A 28 -10.30 5.33 5.42
N TYR A 29 -10.29 6.20 6.42
CA TYR A 29 -9.19 6.41 7.35
C TYR A 29 -8.82 5.18 8.22
N ASN A 30 -9.73 4.24 8.50
CA ASN A 30 -9.42 3.09 9.37
C ASN A 30 -8.31 2.20 8.81
N PHE A 31 -8.27 2.02 7.48
CA PHE A 31 -7.26 1.21 6.81
C PHE A 31 -5.89 1.89 6.83
N ILE A 32 -5.84 3.19 6.55
CA ILE A 32 -4.58 3.93 6.52
C ILE A 32 -4.01 4.13 7.92
N LEU A 33 -4.86 4.32 8.94
CA LEU A 33 -4.44 4.39 10.35
C LEU A 33 -3.91 3.05 10.84
N SER A 34 -4.61 1.95 10.54
CA SER A 34 -4.13 0.61 10.89
C SER A 34 -2.83 0.26 10.17
N ALA A 35 -2.70 0.63 8.89
CA ALA A 35 -1.47 0.44 8.12
C ALA A 35 -0.30 1.24 8.70
N ALA A 36 -0.52 2.51 9.03
CA ALA A 36 0.49 3.37 9.64
C ALA A 36 0.94 2.81 10.99
N PHE A 37 0.01 2.35 11.82
CA PHE A 37 0.30 1.73 13.11
C PHE A 37 1.20 0.48 12.96
N LEU A 38 0.85 -0.42 12.04
CA LEU A 38 1.67 -1.61 11.76
C LEU A 38 3.03 -1.27 11.13
N ALA A 39 3.10 -0.19 10.35
CA ALA A 39 4.35 0.27 9.75
C ALA A 39 5.38 0.71 10.80
N PHE A 40 4.96 1.29 11.94
CA PHE A 40 5.89 1.61 13.03
C PHE A 40 6.65 0.37 13.52
N PHE A 41 5.95 -0.75 13.73
CA PHE A 41 6.60 -2.01 14.10
C PHE A 41 7.52 -2.55 13.01
N GLN A 42 7.26 -2.23 11.74
CA GLN A 42 8.12 -2.62 10.62
C GLN A 42 9.49 -1.92 10.67
N PHE A 43 9.55 -0.68 11.17
CA PHE A 43 10.79 0.10 11.24
C PHE A 43 11.65 -0.21 12.47
N VAL A 44 11.14 -0.93 13.48
CA VAL A 44 11.91 -1.30 14.67
C VAL A 44 13.01 -2.32 14.29
N PRO A 45 14.31 -1.95 14.34
CA PRO A 45 15.39 -2.84 13.90
C PRO A 45 15.44 -4.12 14.73
N ALA A 46 15.13 -4.04 16.04
CA ALA A 46 15.14 -5.19 16.95
C ALA A 46 14.22 -6.34 16.48
N ILE A 47 13.08 -6.02 15.85
CA ILE A 47 12.12 -7.00 15.35
C ILE A 47 12.69 -7.76 14.15
N ARG A 48 13.38 -7.07 13.23
CA ARG A 48 14.00 -7.74 12.06
C ARG A 48 15.12 -8.70 12.45
N TYR A 49 15.88 -8.37 13.51
CA TYR A 49 17.05 -9.16 13.92
C TYR A 49 16.66 -10.39 14.74
N LYS A 50 15.60 -10.30 15.56
CA LYS A 50 15.17 -11.42 16.43
C LYS A 50 14.02 -12.23 15.84
N VAL A 51 13.13 -11.63 15.04
CA VAL A 51 11.88 -12.26 14.59
C VAL A 51 11.59 -11.93 13.10
N ILE A 52 12.45 -12.40 12.20
CA ILE A 52 12.38 -12.09 10.76
C ILE A 52 11.07 -12.56 10.09
N LEU A 53 10.50 -13.68 10.54
CA LEU A 53 9.24 -14.23 10.02
C LEU A 53 8.06 -13.29 10.30
N PHE A 54 8.00 -12.73 11.52
CA PHE A 54 7.00 -11.74 11.90
C PHE A 54 7.13 -10.48 11.05
N HIS A 55 8.36 -9.97 10.87
CA HIS A 55 8.63 -8.82 10.01
C HIS A 55 8.20 -9.06 8.55
N ARG A 56 8.39 -10.29 8.04
CA ARG A 56 7.98 -10.64 6.67
C ARG A 56 6.46 -10.69 6.52
N ILE A 57 5.75 -11.31 7.47
CA ILE A 57 4.28 -11.37 7.45
C ILE A 57 3.68 -9.97 7.60
N ASN A 58 4.16 -9.19 8.58
CA ASN A 58 3.70 -7.81 8.80
C ASN A 58 3.92 -6.93 7.56
N GLY A 59 5.05 -7.09 6.86
CA GLY A 59 5.30 -6.40 5.59
C GLY A 59 4.24 -6.69 4.53
N TYR A 60 3.82 -7.95 4.36
CA TYR A 60 2.74 -8.30 3.42
C TYR A 60 1.39 -7.77 3.87
N THR A 61 1.11 -7.78 5.17
CA THR A 61 -0.10 -7.18 5.74
C THR A 61 -0.17 -5.69 5.42
N ILE A 62 0.91 -4.93 5.63
CA ILE A 62 0.98 -3.50 5.30
C ILE A 62 0.74 -3.26 3.81
N ILE A 63 1.37 -4.05 2.92
CA ILE A 63 1.18 -3.94 1.46
C ILE A 63 -0.31 -4.11 1.11
N LEU A 64 -0.97 -5.13 1.68
CA LEU A 64 -2.39 -5.38 1.45
C LEU A 64 -3.26 -4.22 1.95
N LEU A 65 -3.01 -3.74 3.18
CA LEU A 65 -3.79 -2.64 3.76
C LEU A 65 -3.63 -1.34 2.97
N VAL A 66 -2.43 -1.01 2.48
CA VAL A 66 -2.23 0.21 1.69
C VAL A 66 -2.86 0.10 0.31
N LEU A 67 -2.83 -1.08 -0.34
CA LEU A 67 -3.55 -1.29 -1.59
C LEU A 67 -5.06 -1.10 -1.41
N LEU A 68 -5.65 -1.65 -0.35
CA LEU A 68 -7.06 -1.42 -0.01
C LEU A 68 -7.33 0.05 0.28
N SER A 69 -6.43 0.72 1.01
CA SER A 69 -6.52 2.15 1.30
C SER A 69 -6.50 3.00 0.02
N ASN A 70 -5.66 2.67 -0.96
CA ASN A 70 -5.56 3.40 -2.22
C ASN A 70 -6.85 3.31 -3.05
N VAL A 71 -7.48 2.13 -3.07
CA VAL A 71 -8.79 1.96 -3.71
C VAL A 71 -9.84 2.83 -3.01
N GLY A 72 -9.83 2.86 -1.68
CA GLY A 72 -10.74 3.71 -0.90
C GLY A 72 -10.53 5.19 -1.11
N ALA A 73 -9.26 5.62 -1.18
CA ALA A 73 -8.87 6.99 -1.43
C ALA A 73 -9.40 7.46 -2.80
N LEU A 74 -9.23 6.66 -3.86
CA LEU A 74 -9.76 6.99 -5.19
C LEU A 74 -11.28 7.08 -5.24
N MET A 75 -11.99 6.25 -4.47
CA MET A 75 -13.45 6.28 -4.42
C MET A 75 -14.01 7.46 -3.63
N ILE A 76 -13.34 7.84 -2.55
CA ILE A 76 -13.80 8.91 -1.64
C ILE A 76 -13.32 10.30 -2.13
N ALA A 77 -12.21 10.38 -2.86
CA ALA A 77 -11.62 11.64 -3.36
C ALA A 77 -12.59 12.53 -4.14
N ARG A 78 -13.61 11.96 -4.78
CA ARG A 78 -14.64 12.72 -5.51
C ARG A 78 -15.76 13.28 -4.61
N HIS A 79 -15.94 12.72 -3.41
CA HIS A 79 -17.05 13.04 -2.51
C HIS A 79 -16.64 13.82 -1.24
N THR A 80 -15.46 13.58 -0.69
CA THR A 80 -14.95 14.34 0.46
C THR A 80 -14.14 15.57 0.01
N PHE A 81 -14.24 16.67 0.78
CA PHE A 81 -13.61 17.98 0.50
C PHE A 81 -14.16 18.71 -0.74
N GLY A 82 -15.46 18.59 -1.00
CA GLY A 82 -16.13 19.34 -2.07
C GLY A 82 -15.78 18.89 -3.50
N GLY A 83 -14.98 17.82 -3.65
CA GLY A 83 -14.66 17.22 -4.95
C GLY A 83 -13.83 18.11 -5.87
N THR A 84 -13.14 19.12 -5.33
CA THR A 84 -12.38 20.07 -6.14
C THR A 84 -11.27 19.38 -6.95
N ILE A 85 -10.95 19.93 -8.14
CA ILE A 85 -9.87 19.38 -8.99
C ILE A 85 -8.52 19.28 -8.26
N PRO A 86 -8.09 20.27 -7.44
CA PRO A 86 -6.84 20.17 -6.69
C PRO A 86 -6.82 19.01 -5.69
N THR A 87 -7.92 18.78 -4.96
CA THR A 87 -8.00 17.66 -4.00
C THR A 87 -7.96 16.30 -4.70
N GLN A 88 -8.63 16.18 -5.85
CA GLN A 88 -8.59 14.93 -6.64
C GLN A 88 -7.19 14.67 -7.22
N ALA A 89 -6.53 15.71 -7.74
CA ALA A 89 -5.17 15.61 -8.26
C ALA A 89 -4.17 15.22 -7.16
N ALA A 90 -4.28 15.82 -5.97
CA ALA A 90 -3.44 15.49 -4.82
C ALA A 90 -3.62 14.04 -4.38
N VAL A 91 -4.87 13.56 -4.25
CA VAL A 91 -5.14 12.16 -3.88
C VAL A 91 -4.66 11.20 -4.96
N GLY A 92 -4.90 11.52 -6.24
CA GLY A 92 -4.43 10.70 -7.37
C GLY A 92 -2.91 10.57 -7.37
N LEU A 93 -2.19 11.67 -7.17
CA LEU A 93 -0.73 11.68 -7.06
C LEU A 93 -0.25 10.82 -5.88
N LEU A 94 -0.85 10.99 -4.69
CA LEU A 94 -0.54 10.20 -3.49
C LEU A 94 -0.73 8.70 -3.72
N VAL A 95 -1.81 8.31 -4.42
CA VAL A 95 -2.08 6.91 -4.77
C VAL A 95 -1.03 6.36 -5.74
N ILE A 96 -0.63 7.13 -6.75
CA ILE A 96 0.42 6.72 -7.70
C ILE A 96 1.74 6.52 -6.96
N LEU A 97 2.18 7.52 -6.19
CA LEU A 97 3.44 7.48 -5.46
C LEU A 97 3.50 6.32 -4.46
N SER A 98 2.45 6.13 -3.67
CA SER A 98 2.38 5.02 -2.70
C SER A 98 2.35 3.65 -3.38
N THR A 99 1.63 3.51 -4.49
CA THR A 99 1.59 2.25 -5.26
C THR A 99 2.95 1.93 -5.88
N CYS A 100 3.64 2.92 -6.45
CA CYS A 100 4.99 2.76 -6.97
C CYS A 100 5.99 2.37 -5.88
N ALA A 101 5.93 3.01 -4.71
CA ALA A 101 6.79 2.71 -3.58
C ALA A 101 6.61 1.26 -3.08
N ILE A 102 5.35 0.82 -2.95
CA ILE A 102 5.01 -0.56 -2.57
C ILE A 102 5.45 -1.56 -3.64
N GLY A 103 5.26 -1.22 -4.92
CA GLY A 103 5.71 -2.03 -6.04
C GLY A 103 7.21 -2.26 -6.01
N MET A 104 8.01 -1.22 -5.78
CA MET A 104 9.46 -1.35 -5.63
C MET A 104 9.86 -2.13 -4.38
N ALA A 105 9.18 -1.93 -3.24
CA ALA A 105 9.43 -2.70 -2.03
C ALA A 105 9.18 -4.20 -2.27
N TYR A 106 8.08 -4.56 -2.94
CA TYR A 106 7.73 -5.93 -3.28
C TYR A 106 8.69 -6.54 -4.31
N TYR A 107 9.04 -5.79 -5.37
CA TYR A 107 9.98 -6.23 -6.40
C TYR A 107 11.36 -6.57 -5.80
N ASN A 108 11.90 -5.69 -4.94
CA ASN A 108 13.20 -5.93 -4.30
C ASN A 108 13.17 -7.15 -3.36
N VAL A 109 12.05 -7.40 -2.68
CA VAL A 109 11.87 -8.62 -1.86
C VAL A 109 11.84 -9.87 -2.73
N LYS A 110 11.15 -9.84 -3.87
CA LYS A 110 11.07 -10.99 -4.80
C LYS A 110 12.38 -11.27 -5.52
N ARG A 111 13.19 -10.24 -5.81
CA ARG A 111 14.52 -10.38 -6.42
C ARG A 111 15.62 -10.69 -5.40
N LEU A 112 15.27 -10.89 -4.12
CA LEU A 112 16.22 -11.11 -3.01
C LEU A 112 17.25 -9.97 -2.86
N GLN A 113 16.95 -8.77 -3.36
CA GLN A 113 17.80 -7.58 -3.27
C GLN A 113 17.58 -6.87 -1.93
N LEU A 114 17.92 -7.56 -0.84
CA LEU A 114 17.67 -7.10 0.54
C LEU A 114 18.42 -5.80 0.87
N GLU A 115 19.61 -5.60 0.33
CA GLU A 115 20.39 -4.38 0.52
C GLU A 115 19.72 -3.17 -0.14
N GLN A 116 19.13 -3.35 -1.33
CA GLN A 116 18.44 -2.27 -2.04
C GLN A 116 17.08 -1.96 -1.39
N HIS A 117 16.37 -2.99 -0.93
CA HIS A 117 15.18 -2.82 -0.09
C HIS A 117 15.51 -2.04 1.19
N ARG A 118 16.58 -2.41 1.90
CA ARG A 118 17.02 -1.73 3.13
C ARG A 118 17.41 -0.27 2.86
N ALA A 119 18.19 -0.03 1.80
CA ALA A 119 18.59 1.31 1.40
C ALA A 119 17.37 2.19 1.07
N TRP A 120 16.37 1.64 0.38
CA TRP A 120 15.12 2.34 0.10
C TRP A 120 14.31 2.65 1.35
N MET A 121 14.18 1.69 2.28
CA MET A 121 13.47 1.90 3.55
C MET A 121 14.17 2.94 4.43
N LEU A 122 15.51 2.95 4.46
CA LEU A 122 16.29 3.95 5.19
C LEU A 122 16.23 5.34 4.52
N ARG A 123 16.24 5.41 3.18
CA ARG A 123 16.05 6.66 2.43
C ARG A 123 14.68 7.28 2.70
N ALA A 124 13.63 6.45 2.72
CA ALA A 124 12.28 6.90 3.03
C ALA A 124 12.10 7.40 4.47
N PHE A 125 12.90 6.90 5.43
CA PHE A 125 12.73 7.20 6.86
C PHE A 125 13.69 8.27 7.40
N PHE A 126 14.95 8.29 6.95
CA PHE A 126 16.00 9.13 7.54
C PHE A 126 16.72 10.06 6.55
N TYR A 127 16.61 9.85 5.23
CA TYR A 127 17.58 10.44 4.30
C TYR A 127 16.95 11.30 3.21
N LEU A 128 16.82 12.60 3.51
CA LEU A 128 16.66 13.70 2.54
C LEU A 128 17.97 14.49 2.34
N LEU A 129 19.12 14.00 2.82
CA LEU A 129 20.37 14.75 2.76
C LEU A 129 21.59 13.82 2.66
N ASN A 130 21.95 13.43 1.43
CA ASN A 130 23.31 13.48 0.87
C ASN A 130 23.52 12.42 -0.24
N ARG A 131 23.85 12.92 -1.44
CA ARG A 131 24.56 12.27 -2.56
C ARG A 131 24.13 10.85 -2.98
N TRP A 132 23.29 10.80 -4.01
CA TRP A 132 23.21 9.66 -4.91
C TRP A 132 24.42 9.66 -5.84
N ASP A 133 25.44 8.85 -5.52
CA ASP A 133 26.35 8.38 -6.56
C ASP A 133 26.09 6.90 -6.80
N VAL A 134 25.18 6.63 -7.73
CA VAL A 134 25.04 5.33 -8.37
C VAL A 134 25.93 5.38 -9.62
N SER A 135 27.24 5.31 -9.41
CA SER A 135 28.18 4.95 -10.47
C SER A 135 29.35 4.17 -9.89
N SER A 136 29.14 2.86 -9.73
CA SER A 136 30.25 1.90 -9.76
C SER A 136 30.01 0.93 -10.92
N PRO A 137 30.61 1.16 -12.09
CA PRO A 137 30.86 0.08 -13.04
C PRO A 137 31.66 -0.99 -12.31
N ARG A 138 31.14 -2.22 -12.30
CA ARG A 138 31.91 -3.39 -11.87
C ARG A 138 33.04 -3.60 -12.89
N ALA A 139 34.26 -3.71 -12.37
CA ALA A 139 35.46 -4.32 -12.96
C ALA A 139 35.94 -3.76 -14.30
#